data_AF-A0A6C0HVI2-F1
#
_entry.id   AF-A0A6C0HVI2-F1
#
_cell.length_a   1.000
_cell.length_b   1.000
_cell.length_c   1.000
_cell.angle_alpha   90.00
_cell.angle_beta   90.00
_cell.angle_gamma   90.00
#
_symmetry.space_group_name_H-M   'P 1'
#
loop_
_entity.id
_entity.type
_entity.pdbx_description
1 polymer ?
#
loop_
_entity_poly.entity_id
_entity_poly.type
_entity_poly.pdbx_seq_one_letter_code
_entity_poly.pdbx_strand_id
1 'polypeptide(L)'
;MSISIDDNIIGILENTMVRVYENNRNTFIPIQKIKKGTCCIVDNSSVFVKCVIKIKYNGPACIYECDNYNSSLTPYYPIFYKNNLTFPMHENLFQINSFADVYIYNIFLEENNHNNYIELPGGIYAITLNNGIQNQIISHNYFGTNRVLNDFSKHPDWNNGFIQLESIKIIRNKSYEIIGIDY
;
A
#
# COMPACT_ATOMS: atom_id res chain seq x y z
N MET A 1 -10.78 17.14 -18.51
CA MET A 1 -10.29 15.76 -18.71
C MET A 1 -10.13 15.15 -17.33
N SER A 2 -11.19 14.51 -16.82
CA SER A 2 -11.19 13.87 -15.51
C SER A 2 -10.34 12.62 -15.59
N ILE A 3 -9.13 12.66 -15.01
CA ILE A 3 -8.34 11.46 -14.80
C ILE A 3 -9.17 10.59 -13.86
N SER A 4 -9.69 9.48 -14.37
CA SER A 4 -10.34 8.48 -13.55
C SER A 4 -9.28 7.99 -12.55
N ILE A 5 -9.53 8.23 -11.26
CA ILE A 5 -8.73 7.72 -10.13
C ILE A 5 -8.75 6.18 -10.13
N ASP A 6 -9.68 5.62 -10.89
CA ASP A 6 -10.19 4.26 -10.88
C ASP A 6 -9.41 3.27 -11.76
N ASP A 7 -8.60 3.71 -12.72
CA ASP A 7 -7.90 2.78 -13.64
C ASP A 7 -6.46 2.47 -13.23
N ASN A 8 -5.94 3.09 -12.17
CA ASN A 8 -4.53 2.98 -11.80
C ASN A 8 -4.34 2.04 -10.62
N ILE A 9 -3.38 1.11 -10.77
CA ILE A 9 -2.86 0.32 -9.66
C ILE A 9 -2.20 1.29 -8.68
N ILE A 10 -2.71 1.32 -7.45
CA ILE A 10 -2.12 2.10 -6.37
C ILE A 10 -1.08 1.26 -5.62
N GLY A 11 -0.04 1.92 -5.13
CA GLY A 11 0.94 1.27 -4.29
C GLY A 11 1.94 2.23 -3.67
N ILE A 12 2.77 1.67 -2.82
CA ILE A 12 3.91 2.33 -2.20
C ILE A 12 5.12 2.09 -3.10
N LEU A 13 5.82 3.14 -3.54
CA LEU A 13 6.92 2.99 -4.50
C LEU A 13 8.17 2.38 -3.84
N GLU A 14 9.00 1.70 -4.63
CA GLU A 14 10.33 1.26 -4.19
C GLU A 14 11.15 2.40 -3.56
N ASN A 15 12.06 2.02 -2.67
CA ASN A 15 12.86 2.91 -1.81
C ASN A 15 12.08 3.67 -0.75
N THR A 16 10.74 3.61 -0.73
CA THR A 16 9.95 4.12 0.38
C THR A 16 10.26 3.39 1.66
N MET A 17 10.43 4.13 2.73
CA MET A 17 10.87 3.60 4.01
C MET A 17 9.66 3.19 4.86
N VAL A 18 9.74 2.02 5.48
CA VAL A 18 8.68 1.46 6.33
C VAL A 18 9.25 1.19 7.72
N ARG A 19 8.50 1.56 8.76
CA ARG A 19 8.87 1.33 10.15
C ARG A 19 8.73 -0.14 10.50
N VAL A 20 9.81 -0.73 10.99
CA VAL A 20 9.88 -2.13 11.40
C VAL A 20 10.57 -2.27 12.76
N TYR A 21 10.36 -3.42 13.39
CA TYR A 21 11.15 -3.87 14.52
C TYR A 21 12.16 -4.93 14.07
N GLU A 22 13.44 -4.56 14.08
CA GLU A 22 14.54 -5.44 13.65
C GLU A 22 15.74 -5.21 14.58
N ASN A 23 16.47 -6.28 14.94
CA ASN A 23 17.64 -6.19 15.81
C ASN A 23 17.37 -5.50 17.17
N ASN A 24 16.25 -5.84 17.81
CA ASN A 24 15.80 -5.32 19.10
C ASN A 24 15.57 -3.80 19.15
N ARG A 25 15.31 -3.15 18.01
CA ARG A 25 15.02 -1.73 17.94
C ARG A 25 14.02 -1.40 16.84
N ASN A 26 13.34 -0.27 17.00
CA ASN A 26 12.58 0.35 15.92
C ASN A 26 13.56 0.92 14.90
N THR A 27 13.31 0.68 13.62
CA THR A 27 14.09 1.26 12.52
C THR A 27 13.22 1.41 11.28
N PHE A 28 13.76 2.06 10.25
CA PHE A 28 13.13 2.19 8.96
C PHE A 28 13.95 1.40 7.94
N ILE A 29 13.28 0.57 7.13
CA ILE A 29 13.92 -0.13 6.01
C ILE A 29 13.16 0.15 4.71
N PRO A 30 13.83 0.10 3.54
CA PRO A 30 13.15 0.24 2.25
C PRO A 30 12.10 -0.86 2.05
N ILE A 31 10.97 -0.52 1.42
CA ILE A 31 9.84 -1.42 1.25
C ILE A 31 10.20 -2.69 0.45
N GLN A 32 11.15 -2.60 -0.48
CA GLN A 32 11.64 -3.78 -1.21
C GLN A 32 12.39 -4.80 -0.34
N LYS A 33 12.74 -4.45 0.91
CA LYS A 33 13.33 -5.39 1.88
C LYS A 33 12.27 -6.03 2.79
N ILE A 34 11.03 -5.55 2.75
CA ILE A 34 9.91 -6.14 3.49
C ILE A 34 9.58 -7.50 2.89
N LYS A 35 9.39 -8.50 3.74
CA LYS A 35 9.05 -9.87 3.35
C LYS A 35 8.08 -10.48 4.35
N LYS A 36 7.49 -11.62 4.01
CA LYS A 36 6.71 -12.41 4.97
C LYS A 36 7.49 -12.62 6.27
N GLY A 37 6.80 -12.41 7.39
CA GLY A 37 7.39 -12.47 8.74
C GLY A 37 8.14 -11.21 9.18
N THR A 38 8.28 -10.18 8.35
CA THR A 38 8.76 -8.87 8.82
C THR A 38 7.79 -8.33 9.87
N CYS A 39 8.33 -7.88 11.01
CA CYS A 39 7.58 -7.25 12.10
C CYS A 39 7.46 -5.75 11.85
N CYS A 40 6.28 -5.30 11.44
CA CYS A 40 5.95 -3.87 11.35
C CYS A 40 5.45 -3.39 12.72
N ILE A 41 5.73 -2.12 13.04
CA ILE A 41 5.26 -1.47 14.27
C ILE A 41 4.26 -0.40 13.92
N VAL A 42 3.09 -0.46 14.56
CA VAL A 42 1.94 0.37 14.28
C VAL A 42 1.25 0.67 15.61
N ASP A 43 1.15 1.94 16.00
CA ASP A 43 0.54 2.36 17.28
C ASP A 43 1.07 1.57 18.50
N ASN A 44 2.39 1.35 18.55
CA ASN A 44 3.09 0.55 19.56
C ASN A 44 2.68 -0.94 19.61
N SER A 45 1.90 -1.41 18.65
CA SER A 45 1.55 -2.81 18.45
C SER A 45 2.40 -3.41 17.34
N SER A 46 2.66 -4.72 17.43
CA SER A 46 3.38 -5.47 16.40
C SER A 46 2.42 -6.19 15.47
N VAL A 47 2.71 -6.12 14.18
CA VAL A 47 1.99 -6.84 13.15
C VAL A 47 2.98 -7.47 12.18
N PHE A 48 2.73 -8.72 11.82
CA PHE A 48 3.60 -9.45 10.90
C PHE A 48 3.07 -9.35 9.48
N VAL A 49 3.99 -9.23 8.54
CA VAL A 49 3.67 -9.27 7.10
C VAL A 49 3.33 -10.70 6.71
N LYS A 50 2.16 -10.88 6.07
CA LYS A 50 1.67 -12.14 5.52
C LYS A 50 2.15 -12.36 4.09
N CYS A 51 2.03 -11.34 3.25
CA CYS A 51 2.44 -11.38 1.85
C CYS A 51 2.77 -9.97 1.34
N VAL A 52 3.73 -9.88 0.41
CA VAL A 52 4.05 -8.64 -0.32
C VAL A 52 3.71 -8.84 -1.79
N ILE A 53 3.00 -7.89 -2.38
CA ILE A 53 2.73 -7.83 -3.82
C ILE A 53 3.63 -6.75 -4.41
N LYS A 54 4.43 -7.10 -5.40
CA LYS A 54 5.31 -6.20 -6.15
C LYS A 54 4.81 -6.12 -7.59
N ILE A 55 4.59 -4.92 -8.09
CA ILE A 55 3.98 -4.69 -9.40
C ILE A 55 4.80 -3.66 -10.17
N LYS A 56 5.10 -3.94 -11.44
CA LYS A 56 5.77 -2.95 -12.30
C LYS A 56 4.86 -1.73 -12.50
N TYR A 57 5.45 -0.53 -12.47
CA TYR A 57 4.70 0.72 -12.50
C TYR A 57 5.38 1.78 -13.37
N ASN A 58 4.55 2.49 -14.14
CA ASN A 58 4.89 3.67 -14.90
C ASN A 58 3.78 4.69 -14.66
N GLY A 59 4.11 5.87 -14.14
CA GLY A 59 3.10 6.86 -13.83
C GLY A 59 3.52 7.89 -12.79
N PRO A 60 2.57 8.72 -12.35
CA PRO A 60 2.83 9.73 -11.34
C PRO A 60 3.09 9.11 -9.97
N ALA A 61 3.88 9.78 -9.15
CA ALA A 61 4.05 9.49 -7.74
C ALA A 61 4.20 10.78 -6.95
N CYS A 62 3.67 10.76 -5.74
CA CYS A 62 3.82 11.78 -4.73
C CYS A 62 5.04 11.43 -3.87
N ILE A 63 6.08 12.26 -3.94
CA ILE A 63 7.33 12.12 -3.18
C ILE A 63 7.29 13.08 -1.99
N TYR A 64 7.84 12.65 -0.87
CA TYR A 64 8.12 13.53 0.27
C TYR A 64 9.44 13.11 0.95
N GLU A 65 10.03 14.05 1.69
CA GLU A 65 11.20 13.82 2.51
C GLU A 65 10.86 14.09 3.98
N CYS A 66 11.28 13.20 4.87
CA CYS A 66 11.14 13.36 6.32
C CYS A 66 12.25 12.63 7.06
N ASP A 67 12.87 13.27 8.05
CA ASP A 67 13.94 12.70 8.88
C ASP A 67 15.11 12.09 8.07
N ASN A 68 15.47 12.74 6.96
CA ASN A 68 16.46 12.28 5.96
C ASN A 68 16.07 11.01 5.19
N TYR A 69 14.80 10.63 5.22
CA TYR A 69 14.24 9.56 4.40
C TYR A 69 13.43 10.16 3.26
N ASN A 70 13.70 9.68 2.04
CA ASN A 70 12.84 9.91 0.90
C ASN A 70 11.79 8.80 0.82
N SER A 71 10.55 9.14 0.56
CA SER A 71 9.45 8.18 0.47
C SER A 71 8.45 8.62 -0.59
N SER A 72 7.79 7.66 -1.22
CA SER A 72 6.91 7.94 -2.34
C SER A 72 5.75 6.97 -2.46
N LEU A 73 4.61 7.51 -2.86
CA LEU A 73 3.33 6.82 -2.94
C LEU A 73 2.66 7.17 -4.26
N THR A 74 1.86 6.28 -4.83
CA THR A 74 0.97 6.69 -5.91
C THR A 74 0.00 7.79 -5.42
N PRO A 75 -0.41 8.76 -6.25
CA PRO A 75 -1.11 9.98 -5.79
C PRO A 75 -2.38 9.74 -4.98
N TYR A 76 -3.09 8.64 -5.27
CA TYR A 76 -4.34 8.24 -4.62
C TYR A 76 -4.18 7.03 -3.69
N TYR A 77 -2.96 6.75 -3.22
CA TYR A 77 -2.76 5.74 -2.17
C TYR A 77 -3.35 6.26 -0.84
N PRO A 78 -4.29 5.56 -0.20
CA PRO A 78 -4.93 6.05 1.02
C PRO A 78 -3.95 6.11 2.20
N ILE A 79 -3.91 7.24 2.88
CA ILE A 79 -3.05 7.46 4.05
C ILE A 79 -3.81 8.11 5.21
N PHE A 80 -3.37 7.83 6.43
CA PHE A 80 -3.61 8.74 7.56
C PHE A 80 -2.44 9.70 7.69
N TYR A 81 -2.74 10.99 7.68
CA TYR A 81 -1.78 12.05 7.94
C TYR A 81 -2.42 13.11 8.85
N LYS A 82 -1.73 13.47 9.95
CA LYS A 82 -2.25 14.39 10.97
C LYS A 82 -3.66 14.02 11.46
N ASN A 83 -3.89 12.73 11.73
CA ASN A 83 -5.16 12.15 12.16
C ASN A 83 -6.33 12.26 11.15
N ASN A 84 -6.06 12.62 9.90
CA ASN A 84 -7.07 12.67 8.84
C ASN A 84 -6.78 11.59 7.80
N LEU A 85 -7.85 10.96 7.33
CA LEU A 85 -7.80 10.10 6.15
C LEU A 85 -7.77 10.99 4.89
N THR A 86 -6.72 10.85 4.08
CA THR A 86 -6.46 11.70 2.91
C THR A 86 -5.70 10.92 1.84
N PHE A 87 -5.35 11.59 0.75
CA PHE A 87 -4.50 11.07 -0.32
C PHE A 87 -3.26 11.97 -0.48
N PRO A 88 -2.08 11.41 -0.81
CA PRO A 88 -0.85 12.18 -1.03
C PRO A 88 -1.02 13.38 -1.97
N MET A 89 -1.82 13.24 -3.03
CA MET A 89 -2.06 14.33 -4.00
C MET A 89 -2.74 15.58 -3.42
N HIS A 90 -3.42 15.43 -2.28
CA HIS A 90 -4.17 16.52 -1.64
C HIS A 90 -3.37 17.23 -0.54
N GLU A 91 -2.18 16.72 -0.20
CA GLU A 91 -1.38 17.22 0.90
C GLU A 91 -0.15 17.98 0.39
N ASN A 92 0.04 19.22 0.85
CA ASN A 92 1.16 20.09 0.44
C ASN A 92 2.55 19.53 0.78
N LEU A 93 2.63 18.52 1.65
CA LEU A 93 3.87 17.83 1.98
C LEU A 93 4.46 17.09 0.78
N PHE A 94 3.62 16.67 -0.18
CA PHE A 94 4.04 15.84 -1.30
C PHE A 94 4.26 16.65 -2.56
N GLN A 95 5.28 16.25 -3.33
CA GLN A 95 5.57 16.76 -4.67
C GLN A 95 5.25 15.68 -5.70
N ILE A 96 4.56 16.05 -6.78
CA ILE A 96 4.17 15.10 -7.83
C ILE A 96 5.29 15.04 -8.88
N ASN A 97 5.85 13.85 -9.06
CA ASN A 97 6.80 13.54 -10.12
C ASN A 97 6.27 12.39 -10.97
N SER A 98 6.84 12.19 -12.16
CA SER A 98 6.57 11.01 -13.00
C SER A 98 7.74 10.04 -12.95
N PHE A 99 7.43 8.75 -12.83
CA PHE A 99 8.40 7.67 -12.80
C PHE A 99 8.11 6.67 -13.92
N ALA A 100 9.17 6.06 -14.43
CA ALA A 100 9.11 4.98 -15.40
C ALA A 100 10.01 3.83 -14.93
N ASP A 101 9.62 2.61 -15.26
CA ASP A 101 10.32 1.36 -14.94
C ASP A 101 10.66 1.20 -13.45
N VAL A 102 9.73 1.61 -12.57
CA VAL A 102 9.82 1.40 -11.12
C VAL A 102 8.86 0.30 -10.67
N TYR A 103 8.93 -0.07 -9.40
CA TYR A 103 7.95 -0.97 -8.77
C TYR A 103 7.13 -0.27 -7.70
N ILE A 104 5.87 -0.65 -7.60
CA ILE A 104 5.00 -0.36 -6.47
C ILE A 104 4.70 -1.62 -5.67
N TYR A 105 4.44 -1.44 -4.39
CA TYR A 105 4.27 -2.51 -3.42
C TYR A 105 2.95 -2.34 -2.68
N ASN A 106 2.27 -3.47 -2.48
CA ASN A 106 1.14 -3.60 -1.57
C ASN A 106 1.47 -4.69 -0.54
N ILE A 107 1.06 -4.49 0.71
CA ILE A 107 1.37 -5.39 1.80
C ILE A 107 0.06 -5.99 2.32
N PHE A 108 0.06 -7.30 2.55
CA PHE A 108 -0.94 -7.98 3.36
C PHE A 108 -0.34 -8.26 4.74
N LEU A 109 -1.07 -7.89 5.77
CA LEU A 109 -0.70 -8.14 7.16
C LEU A 109 -1.40 -9.42 7.65
N GLU A 110 -0.82 -10.09 8.63
CA GLU A 110 -1.50 -11.17 9.35
C GLU A 110 -2.68 -10.60 10.14
N GLU A 111 -3.77 -11.37 10.25
CA GLU A 111 -4.95 -10.95 10.98
C GLU A 111 -4.60 -10.71 12.45
N ASN A 112 -4.82 -9.49 12.91
CA ASN A 112 -4.80 -9.14 14.32
C ASN A 112 -5.94 -8.15 14.59
N ASN A 113 -6.24 -7.88 15.87
CA ASN A 113 -7.30 -6.95 16.25
C ASN A 113 -6.96 -5.47 15.94
N HIS A 114 -5.93 -5.20 15.13
CA HIS A 114 -5.43 -3.87 14.83
C HIS A 114 -5.74 -3.45 13.40
N ASN A 115 -5.73 -2.14 13.20
CA ASN A 115 -5.98 -1.55 11.90
C ASN A 115 -4.86 -1.92 10.92
N ASN A 116 -5.27 -2.19 9.68
CA ASN A 116 -4.43 -2.60 8.56
C ASN A 116 -3.75 -1.39 7.89
N TYR A 117 -2.73 -0.85 8.53
CA TYR A 117 -1.82 0.15 7.96
C TYR A 117 -0.38 -0.11 8.41
N ILE A 118 0.57 0.51 7.71
CA ILE A 118 1.99 0.51 8.09
C ILE A 118 2.47 1.95 8.28
N GLU A 119 3.42 2.15 9.19
CA GLU A 119 3.97 3.49 9.46
C GLU A 119 5.15 3.80 8.53
N LEU A 120 5.10 4.98 7.91
CA LEU A 120 6.15 5.59 7.10
C LEU A 120 6.79 6.77 7.87
N PRO A 121 7.95 7.30 7.45
CA PRO A 121 8.56 8.47 8.08
C PRO A 121 7.58 9.66 8.19
N GLY A 122 7.71 10.44 9.26
CA GLY A 122 6.87 11.62 9.52
C GLY A 122 5.51 11.32 10.12
N GLY A 123 5.28 10.12 10.65
CA GLY A 123 4.01 9.73 11.27
C GLY A 123 2.87 9.59 10.25
N ILE A 124 3.21 9.23 9.02
CA ILE A 124 2.24 8.92 7.96
C ILE A 124 1.94 7.42 8.05
N TYR A 125 0.65 7.06 8.06
CA TYR A 125 0.25 5.66 8.03
C TYR A 125 -0.34 5.32 6.66
N ALA A 126 0.34 4.44 5.92
CA ALA A 126 -0.14 3.96 4.63
C ALA A 126 -1.09 2.79 4.84
N ILE A 127 -2.33 2.94 4.37
CA ILE A 127 -3.38 1.94 4.57
C ILE A 127 -3.11 0.75 3.66
N THR A 128 -3.10 -0.46 4.22
CA THR A 128 -2.86 -1.67 3.43
C THR A 128 -4.14 -2.16 2.76
N LEU A 129 -4.00 -3.11 1.85
CA LEU A 129 -5.14 -3.83 1.29
C LEU A 129 -5.85 -4.64 2.38
N ASN A 130 -7.10 -5.01 2.12
CA ASN A 130 -7.95 -5.74 3.06
C ASN A 130 -8.11 -5.03 4.42
N ASN A 131 -8.22 -3.70 4.40
CA ASN A 131 -8.10 -2.97 5.65
C ASN A 131 -9.32 -3.03 6.58
N GLY A 132 -10.50 -3.40 6.06
CA GLY A 132 -11.74 -3.45 6.83
C GLY A 132 -12.27 -2.09 7.26
N ILE A 133 -11.63 -0.98 6.87
CA ILE A 133 -12.03 0.38 7.25
C ILE A 133 -13.25 0.78 6.42
N GLN A 134 -14.36 1.02 7.10
CA GLN A 134 -15.56 1.60 6.49
C GLN A 134 -15.50 3.12 6.61
N ASN A 135 -15.14 3.81 5.52
CA ASN A 135 -15.10 5.26 5.45
C ASN A 135 -15.47 5.75 4.04
N GLN A 136 -16.26 6.81 3.92
CA GLN A 136 -16.74 7.35 2.65
C GLN A 136 -15.63 7.64 1.61
N ILE A 137 -14.38 7.89 2.04
CA ILE A 137 -13.25 8.22 1.16
C ILE A 137 -12.59 6.96 0.57
N ILE A 138 -12.55 5.85 1.30
CA ILE A 138 -11.77 4.64 0.95
C ILE A 138 -12.58 3.35 0.97
N SER A 139 -13.90 3.42 1.23
CA SER A 139 -14.84 2.32 1.12
C SER A 139 -14.96 1.90 -0.34
N HIS A 140 -13.92 1.25 -0.85
CA HIS A 140 -14.02 0.47 -2.06
C HIS A 140 -14.66 -0.86 -1.68
N ASN A 141 -15.71 -1.26 -2.40
CA ASN A 141 -16.39 -2.56 -2.25
C ASN A 141 -15.49 -3.79 -2.50
N TYR A 142 -14.19 -3.57 -2.75
CA TYR A 142 -13.22 -4.59 -3.10
C TYR A 142 -11.91 -4.46 -2.31
N PHE A 143 -11.10 -3.42 -2.54
CA PHE A 143 -9.74 -3.30 -1.98
C PHE A 143 -9.68 -3.20 -0.44
N GLY A 144 -10.74 -2.71 0.20
CA GLY A 144 -10.87 -2.67 1.66
C GLY A 144 -11.43 -3.95 2.29
N THR A 145 -11.67 -5.00 1.51
CA THR A 145 -12.43 -6.20 1.95
C THR A 145 -11.64 -7.49 1.74
N ASN A 146 -12.09 -8.59 2.36
CA ASN A 146 -11.50 -9.92 2.14
C ASN A 146 -11.55 -10.39 0.67
N ARG A 147 -12.29 -9.71 -0.21
CA ARG A 147 -12.34 -10.06 -1.64
C ARG A 147 -10.98 -9.93 -2.31
N VAL A 148 -10.24 -8.86 -2.04
CA VAL A 148 -8.89 -8.68 -2.61
C VAL A 148 -7.91 -9.71 -2.04
N LEU A 149 -8.01 -10.01 -0.75
CA LEU A 149 -7.23 -11.08 -0.12
C LEU A 149 -7.52 -12.42 -0.78
N ASN A 150 -8.79 -12.75 -0.99
CA ASN A 150 -9.20 -14.00 -1.60
C ASN A 150 -8.67 -14.15 -3.03
N ASP A 151 -8.62 -13.08 -3.83
CA ASP A 151 -8.09 -13.15 -5.19
C ASP A 151 -6.57 -13.30 -5.23
N PHE A 152 -5.82 -12.59 -4.38
CA PHE A 152 -4.37 -12.83 -4.29
C PHE A 152 -4.02 -14.18 -3.64
N SER A 153 -4.86 -14.69 -2.73
CA SER A 153 -4.62 -15.98 -2.06
C SER A 153 -4.65 -17.19 -2.99
N LYS A 154 -5.20 -17.02 -4.20
CA LYS A 154 -5.21 -18.04 -5.26
C LYS A 154 -3.90 -18.09 -6.04
N HIS A 155 -3.05 -17.07 -5.95
CA HIS A 155 -1.76 -17.06 -6.63
C HIS A 155 -0.85 -18.17 -6.07
N PRO A 156 -0.12 -18.95 -6.90
CA PRO A 156 0.72 -20.05 -6.43
C PRO A 156 1.78 -19.62 -5.39
N ASP A 157 2.33 -18.42 -5.56
CA ASP A 157 3.32 -17.84 -4.63
C ASP A 157 2.74 -17.18 -3.37
N TRP A 158 1.42 -17.18 -3.17
CA TRP A 158 0.82 -16.59 -1.97
C TRP A 158 1.41 -17.15 -0.67
N ASN A 159 1.57 -18.49 -0.61
CA ASN A 159 2.12 -19.15 0.56
C ASN A 159 3.62 -18.86 0.78
N ASN A 160 4.35 -18.55 -0.29
CA ASN A 160 5.73 -18.06 -0.24
C ASN A 160 5.79 -16.63 0.33
N GLY A 161 4.68 -15.89 0.27
CA GLY A 161 4.54 -14.56 0.86
C GLY A 161 5.14 -13.43 0.04
N PHE A 162 5.41 -13.67 -1.24
CA PHE A 162 5.90 -12.68 -2.18
C PHE A 162 5.36 -12.99 -3.57
N ILE A 163 4.63 -12.05 -4.16
CA ILE A 163 4.06 -12.15 -5.49
C ILE A 163 4.63 -11.02 -6.34
N GLN A 164 5.24 -11.34 -7.49
CA GLN A 164 5.72 -10.35 -8.44
C GLN A 164 4.89 -10.40 -9.71
N LEU A 165 4.36 -9.25 -10.13
CA LEU A 165 3.48 -9.11 -11.28
C LEU A 165 4.02 -8.03 -12.23
N GLU A 166 3.93 -8.28 -13.53
CA GLU A 166 4.24 -7.28 -14.55
C GLU A 166 3.11 -6.25 -14.68
N SER A 167 1.87 -6.67 -14.41
CA SER A 167 0.69 -5.81 -14.43
C SER A 167 -0.44 -6.44 -13.63
N ILE A 168 -1.43 -5.62 -13.25
CA ILE A 168 -2.72 -6.09 -12.75
C ILE A 168 -3.81 -5.41 -13.57
N LYS A 169 -4.83 -6.18 -13.94
CA LYS A 169 -6.05 -5.68 -14.53
C LYS A 169 -7.15 -5.62 -13.47
N ILE A 170 -7.73 -4.44 -13.31
CA ILE A 170 -8.90 -4.22 -12.44
C ILE A 170 -10.16 -4.66 -13.20
N ILE A 171 -10.93 -5.58 -12.63
CA ILE A 171 -12.20 -6.04 -13.22
C ILE A 171 -13.35 -5.24 -12.61
N ARG A 172 -14.17 -4.61 -13.45
CA ARG A 172 -15.36 -3.86 -13.04
C ARG A 172 -16.66 -4.47 -13.53
N ASN A 173 -17.74 -4.29 -12.79
CA ASN A 173 -19.09 -4.63 -13.24
C ASN A 173 -19.69 -3.51 -14.12
N LYS A 174 -20.93 -3.70 -14.58
CA LYS A 174 -21.65 -2.70 -15.41
C LYS A 174 -21.93 -1.38 -14.70
N SER A 175 -21.88 -1.36 -13.37
CA SER A 175 -22.03 -0.16 -12.53
C SER A 175 -20.68 0.51 -12.24
N TYR A 176 -19.60 0.09 -12.90
CA TYR A 176 -18.23 0.54 -12.70
C TYR A 176 -17.65 0.23 -11.32
N GLU A 177 -18.27 -0.65 -10.54
CA GLU A 177 -17.70 -1.09 -9.27
C GLU A 177 -16.59 -2.11 -9.51
N ILE A 178 -15.49 -2.01 -8.76
CA ILE A 178 -14.44 -3.03 -8.77
C ILE A 178 -14.99 -4.31 -8.17
N ILE A 179 -14.87 -5.42 -8.91
CA ILE A 179 -15.35 -6.74 -8.49
C ILE A 179 -14.27 -7.82 -8.42
N GLY A 180 -13.08 -7.54 -8.96
CA GLY A 180 -11.99 -8.51 -9.05
C GLY A 180 -10.72 -7.88 -9.58
N ILE A 181 -9.66 -8.69 -9.57
CA ILE A 181 -8.39 -8.43 -10.24
C ILE A 181 -8.02 -9.64 -11.09
N ASP A 182 -7.22 -9.40 -12.12
CA ASP A 182 -6.61 -10.42 -12.99
C ASP A 182 -5.15 -10.06 -13.21
N TYR A 183 -4.26 -11.05 -13.28
CA TYR A 183 -2.81 -10.84 -13.34
C TYR A 183 -2.08 -11.98 -14.05
#